data_AF-A0A7S0ACP7-F1
#
_entry.id   AF-A0A7S0ACP7-F1
#
_cell.length_a   1.000
_cell.length_b   1.000
_cell.length_c   1.000
_cell.angle_alpha   90.00
_cell.angle_beta   90.00
_cell.angle_gamma   90.00
#
_symmetry.space_group_name_H-M   'P 1'
#
loop_
_entity.id
_entity.type
_entity.pdbx_description
1 polymer ?
#
loop_
_entity_poly.entity_id
_entity_poly.type
_entity_poly.pdbx_seq_one_letter_code
_entity_poly.pdbx_strand_id
1 'polypeptide(L)'
;CEGPWINEFHYKNAGADTGEFLEIAGPAGSSLDGWKVVLYGSSGASYAEVSLNGSIDDELNGIGALDFEASRNLQGRGGLALVDSSGHVVEFLSYGGDFTASDGPAQGLTATDVGVAEDDSTPVGNSIQRTGNGTDFRWQAPQAESRGTLNPSQLIYPDAWINEFHYH
;
A
#
# COMPACT_ATOMS: atom_id res chain seq x y z
N CYS A 1 7.78 -4.77 -15.29
CA CYS A 1 6.85 -5.07 -14.20
C CYS A 1 7.36 -4.35 -12.96
N GLU A 2 6.61 -3.40 -12.42
CA GLU A 2 6.90 -2.87 -11.09
C GLU A 2 6.67 -4.01 -10.06
N GLY A 3 7.51 -4.06 -9.02
CA GLY A 3 7.36 -5.04 -7.93
C GLY A 3 6.16 -4.72 -7.05
N PRO A 4 5.94 -5.49 -5.96
CA PRO A 4 4.87 -5.22 -5.01
C PRO A 4 4.86 -3.77 -4.46
N TRP A 5 3.67 -3.21 -4.21
CA TRP A 5 3.45 -1.84 -3.71
C TRP A 5 2.35 -1.79 -2.64
N ILE A 6 2.29 -0.70 -1.87
CA ILE A 6 1.21 -0.47 -0.89
C ILE A 6 -0.06 -0.01 -1.62
N ASN A 7 -1.10 -0.83 -1.59
CA ASN A 7 -2.30 -0.65 -2.41
C ASN A 7 -3.46 0.06 -1.69
N GLU A 8 -3.68 -0.30 -0.43
CA GLU A 8 -4.83 0.12 0.37
C GLU A 8 -4.45 0.00 1.85
N PHE A 9 -4.99 0.89 2.70
CA PHE A 9 -4.87 0.73 4.14
C PHE A 9 -5.97 1.48 4.90
N HIS A 10 -6.27 0.99 6.10
CA HIS A 10 -7.19 1.60 7.05
C HIS A 10 -6.47 1.90 8.35
N TYR A 11 -6.50 3.16 8.80
CA TYR A 11 -5.81 3.65 9.99
C TYR A 11 -6.71 4.46 10.94
N LYS A 12 -7.91 4.86 10.51
CA LYS A 12 -8.84 5.64 11.33
C LYS A 12 -10.29 5.48 10.92
N ASN A 13 -11.18 5.36 11.91
CA ASN A 13 -12.62 5.34 11.71
C ASN A 13 -13.36 6.08 12.82
N ALA A 14 -14.66 6.27 12.59
CA ALA A 14 -15.60 6.75 13.60
C ALA A 14 -15.68 5.80 14.79
N GLY A 15 -15.53 6.36 16.00
CA GLY A 15 -15.60 5.61 17.24
C GLY A 15 -14.25 5.04 17.68
N ALA A 16 -14.25 3.82 18.21
CA ALA A 16 -13.01 3.13 18.57
C ALA A 16 -12.34 2.62 17.30
N ASP A 17 -11.00 2.70 17.24
CA ASP A 17 -10.26 2.20 16.08
C ASP A 17 -10.46 0.68 15.96
N THR A 18 -10.87 0.24 14.77
CA THR A 18 -11.20 -1.16 14.50
C THR A 18 -10.98 -1.48 13.03
N GLY A 19 -10.46 -2.68 12.76
CA GLY A 19 -10.31 -3.20 11.40
C GLY A 19 -9.12 -2.64 10.64
N GLU A 20 -8.10 -2.11 11.33
CA GLU A 20 -6.90 -1.58 10.66
C GLU A 20 -6.16 -2.67 9.89
N PHE A 21 -5.80 -2.37 8.65
CA PHE A 21 -5.05 -3.28 7.77
C PHE A 21 -4.17 -2.52 6.79
N LEU A 22 -3.33 -3.31 6.12
CA LEU A 22 -2.51 -2.91 5.00
C LEU A 22 -2.75 -3.93 3.88
N GLU A 23 -2.80 -3.46 2.64
CA GLU A 23 -2.89 -4.32 1.47
C GLU A 23 -1.69 -4.07 0.56
N ILE A 24 -1.13 -5.16 0.04
CA ILE A 24 -0.04 -5.14 -0.91
C ILE A 24 -0.54 -5.74 -2.22
N ALA A 25 -0.44 -4.97 -3.30
CA ALA A 25 -0.70 -5.46 -4.65
C ALA A 25 0.60 -5.61 -5.43
N GLY A 26 0.59 -6.44 -6.47
CA GLY A 26 1.81 -6.79 -7.19
C GLY A 26 1.59 -7.79 -8.31
N PRO A 27 2.66 -8.13 -9.05
CA PRO A 27 2.59 -9.18 -10.06
C PRO A 27 2.16 -10.52 -9.45
N ALA A 28 1.21 -11.20 -10.08
CA ALA A 28 0.75 -12.51 -9.70
C ALA A 28 1.92 -13.52 -9.62
N GLY A 29 1.93 -14.34 -8.58
CA GLY A 29 3.00 -15.27 -8.25
C GLY A 29 4.19 -14.65 -7.51
N SER A 30 4.17 -13.33 -7.23
CA SER A 30 5.17 -12.72 -6.37
C SER A 30 5.02 -13.22 -4.94
N SER A 31 6.10 -13.77 -4.38
CA SER A 31 6.15 -14.14 -2.96
C SER A 31 6.52 -12.93 -2.11
N LEU A 32 5.74 -12.71 -1.05
CA LEU A 32 6.00 -11.71 -0.01
C LEU A 32 6.73 -12.30 1.19
N ASP A 33 7.26 -13.53 1.10
CA ASP A 33 8.00 -14.15 2.18
C ASP A 33 9.28 -13.34 2.49
N GLY A 34 9.40 -12.93 3.75
CA GLY A 34 10.51 -12.08 4.22
C GLY A 34 10.33 -10.59 3.94
N TRP A 35 9.28 -10.19 3.22
CA TRP A 35 8.91 -8.78 3.11
C TRP A 35 8.24 -8.31 4.40
N LYS A 36 8.25 -6.98 4.61
CA LYS A 36 7.57 -6.35 5.75
C LYS A 36 7.13 -4.94 5.44
N VAL A 37 6.16 -4.46 6.20
CA VAL A 37 5.87 -3.02 6.33
C VAL A 37 6.38 -2.55 7.68
N VAL A 38 7.31 -1.59 7.69
CA VAL A 38 7.78 -0.93 8.91
C VAL A 38 6.96 0.34 9.15
N LEU A 39 6.45 0.48 10.37
CA LEU A 39 5.57 1.56 10.77
C LEU A 39 6.35 2.65 11.50
N TYR A 40 6.11 3.88 11.08
CA TYR A 40 6.82 5.07 11.52
C TYR A 40 5.87 6.09 12.12
N GLY A 41 6.24 6.67 13.26
CA GLY A 41 5.53 7.81 13.84
C GLY A 41 5.94 9.12 13.18
N SER A 42 5.16 10.18 13.37
CA SER A 42 5.45 11.53 12.84
C SER A 42 6.79 12.14 13.26
N SER A 43 7.45 11.61 14.31
CA SER A 43 8.81 12.00 14.69
C SER A 43 9.91 11.40 13.79
N GLY A 44 9.56 10.47 12.90
CA GLY A 44 10.49 9.70 12.09
C GLY A 44 10.98 8.40 12.73
N ALA A 45 10.61 8.11 13.97
CA ALA A 45 11.01 6.86 14.64
C ALA A 45 10.08 5.70 14.25
N SER A 46 10.67 4.55 13.94
CA SER A 46 9.96 3.29 13.78
C SER A 46 9.45 2.78 15.12
N TYR A 47 8.27 2.17 15.13
CA TYR A 47 7.65 1.68 16.36
C TYR A 47 7.06 0.27 16.27
N ALA A 48 6.79 -0.22 15.06
CA ALA A 48 6.23 -1.54 14.83
C ALA A 48 6.58 -2.03 13.42
N GLU A 49 6.39 -3.33 13.21
CA GLU A 49 6.53 -3.97 11.90
C GLU A 49 5.36 -4.93 11.68
N VAL A 50 4.88 -5.01 10.44
CA VAL A 50 3.93 -6.01 9.97
C VAL A 50 4.67 -6.94 9.01
N SER A 51 4.89 -8.18 9.44
CA SER A 51 5.51 -9.19 8.59
C SER A 51 4.55 -9.61 7.48
N LEU A 52 5.02 -9.55 6.24
CA LEU A 52 4.28 -10.04 5.08
C LEU A 52 4.67 -11.49 4.80
N ASN A 53 3.76 -12.21 4.15
CA ASN A 53 3.97 -13.59 3.70
C ASN A 53 2.92 -13.96 2.66
N GLY A 54 3.13 -15.08 1.98
CA GLY A 54 2.20 -15.59 0.98
C GLY A 54 2.58 -15.20 -0.44
N SER A 55 1.77 -15.63 -1.40
CA SER A 55 1.95 -15.36 -2.82
C SER A 55 0.75 -14.57 -3.32
N ILE A 56 1.03 -13.45 -3.99
CA ILE A 56 -0.01 -12.65 -4.66
C ILE A 56 -0.65 -13.51 -5.74
N ASP A 57 -1.98 -13.55 -5.79
CA ASP A 57 -2.76 -14.28 -6.79
C ASP A 57 -2.96 -13.45 -8.07
N ASP A 58 -3.70 -14.00 -9.05
CA ASP A 58 -4.04 -13.30 -10.29
C ASP A 58 -5.53 -12.96 -10.28
N GLU A 59 -5.83 -11.69 -10.13
CA GLU A 59 -7.19 -11.17 -10.10
C GLU A 59 -7.55 -10.45 -11.40
N LEU A 60 -6.58 -9.73 -11.98
CA LEU A 60 -6.75 -9.03 -13.24
C LEU A 60 -5.43 -8.85 -13.98
N ASN A 61 -5.30 -9.50 -15.14
CA ASN A 61 -4.20 -9.32 -16.09
C ASN A 61 -2.80 -9.54 -15.48
N GLY A 62 -2.65 -10.54 -14.61
CA GLY A 62 -1.37 -10.91 -14.00
C GLY A 62 -1.00 -10.05 -12.79
N ILE A 63 -1.99 -9.39 -12.18
CA ILE A 63 -1.87 -8.58 -10.97
C ILE A 63 -2.95 -9.06 -9.97
N GLY A 64 -2.60 -9.05 -8.68
CA GLY A 64 -3.53 -9.31 -7.58
C GLY A 64 -3.09 -8.58 -6.31
N ALA A 65 -3.73 -8.90 -5.18
CA ALA A 65 -3.49 -8.27 -3.89
C ALA A 65 -3.55 -9.26 -2.71
N LEU A 66 -2.92 -8.89 -1.60
CA LEU A 66 -3.03 -9.59 -0.32
C LEU A 66 -3.16 -8.57 0.82
N ASP A 67 -4.11 -8.81 1.74
CA ASP A 67 -4.27 -8.00 2.94
C ASP A 67 -3.57 -8.60 4.17
N PHE A 68 -3.22 -7.70 5.08
CA PHE A 68 -2.51 -8.00 6.32
C PHE A 68 -3.12 -7.18 7.44
N GLU A 69 -3.55 -7.87 8.50
CA GLU A 69 -4.02 -7.23 9.73
C GLU A 69 -2.92 -6.35 10.34
N ALA A 70 -3.26 -5.09 10.60
CA ALA A 70 -2.38 -4.11 11.23
C ALA A 70 -2.94 -3.63 12.58
N SER A 71 -3.84 -4.43 13.18
CA SER A 71 -4.74 -4.01 14.27
C SER A 71 -4.02 -3.19 15.34
N ARG A 72 -4.54 -1.97 15.57
CA ARG A 72 -4.05 -1.00 16.57
C ARG A 72 -2.62 -0.49 16.38
N ASN A 73 -1.91 -0.88 15.32
CA ASN A 73 -0.57 -0.38 15.05
C ASN A 73 -0.62 0.88 14.17
N LEU A 74 -1.63 1.06 13.33
CA LEU A 74 -1.81 2.28 12.55
C LEU A 74 -2.54 3.31 13.40
N GLN A 75 -1.87 4.41 13.76
CA GLN A 75 -2.45 5.45 14.61
C GLN A 75 -2.01 6.85 14.19
N GLY A 76 -2.91 7.82 14.36
CA GLY A 76 -2.61 9.25 14.23
C GLY A 76 -2.02 9.63 12.87
N ARG A 77 -0.95 10.41 12.89
CA ARG A 77 -0.12 10.71 11.72
C ARG A 77 1.11 9.82 11.75
N GLY A 78 1.40 9.14 10.64
CA GLY A 78 2.50 8.19 10.57
C GLY A 78 2.92 7.89 9.15
N GLY A 79 3.71 6.83 8.99
CA GLY A 79 4.18 6.38 7.70
C GLY A 79 4.45 4.89 7.64
N LEU A 80 4.53 4.41 6.40
CA LEU A 80 4.57 3.01 6.01
C LEU A 80 5.76 2.81 5.07
N ALA A 81 6.78 2.09 5.50
CA ALA A 81 7.87 1.69 4.62
C ALA A 81 7.67 0.24 4.20
N LEU A 82 7.39 -0.01 2.91
CA LEU A 82 7.43 -1.35 2.33
C LEU A 82 8.89 -1.74 2.12
N VAL A 83 9.30 -2.86 2.72
CA VAL A 83 10.67 -3.35 2.71
C VAL A 83 10.70 -4.74 2.09
N ASP A 84 11.56 -4.94 1.10
CA ASP A 84 11.74 -6.22 0.42
C ASP A 84 12.46 -7.25 1.31
N SER A 85 12.52 -8.51 0.85
CA SER A 85 13.18 -9.60 1.56
C SER A 85 14.70 -9.45 1.71
N SER A 86 15.32 -8.51 0.98
CA SER A 86 16.73 -8.15 1.11
C SER A 86 16.96 -6.98 2.06
N GLY A 87 15.89 -6.39 2.61
CA GLY A 87 15.95 -5.24 3.52
C GLY A 87 15.98 -3.88 2.82
N HIS A 88 15.70 -3.79 1.52
CA HIS A 88 15.62 -2.51 0.81
C HIS A 88 14.21 -1.91 0.90
N VAL A 89 14.14 -0.60 1.09
CA VAL A 89 12.88 0.15 1.03
C VAL A 89 12.43 0.26 -0.42
N VAL A 90 11.28 -0.33 -0.73
CA VAL A 90 10.62 -0.27 -2.04
C VAL A 90 9.78 1.00 -2.14
N GLU A 91 9.10 1.35 -1.04
CA GLU A 91 8.20 2.50 -0.99
C GLU A 91 8.15 3.04 0.44
N PHE A 92 8.08 4.37 0.60
CA PHE A 92 7.90 5.01 1.89
C PHE A 92 6.84 6.11 1.82
N LEU A 93 5.69 5.85 2.43
CA LEU A 93 4.51 6.72 2.43
C LEU A 93 4.27 7.35 3.80
N SER A 94 3.64 8.51 3.81
CA SER A 94 3.08 9.12 5.02
C SER A 94 1.60 9.42 4.88
N TYR A 95 0.89 9.41 5.99
CA TYR A 95 -0.49 9.89 6.10
C TYR A 95 -0.56 10.96 7.19
N GLY A 96 -1.17 12.10 6.85
CA GLY A 96 -1.26 13.29 7.72
C GLY A 96 -0.07 14.25 7.62
N GLY A 97 0.74 14.15 6.55
CA GLY A 97 1.85 15.05 6.23
C GLY A 97 3.22 14.34 6.25
N ASP A 98 4.16 14.92 5.52
CA ASP A 98 5.50 14.37 5.25
C ASP A 98 6.47 14.48 6.44
N PHE A 99 7.37 13.51 6.56
CA PHE A 99 8.45 13.53 7.53
C PHE A 99 9.62 12.66 7.04
N THR A 100 10.78 12.87 7.63
CA THR A 100 11.98 12.06 7.36
C THR A 100 12.15 11.02 8.46
N ALA A 101 12.40 9.77 8.09
CA ALA A 101 12.65 8.71 9.06
C ALA A 101 14.01 8.94 9.76
N SER A 102 14.02 8.81 11.09
CA SER A 102 15.18 8.98 11.95
C SER A 102 15.94 7.67 12.20
N ASP A 103 15.28 6.54 12.01
CA ASP A 103 15.83 5.19 12.21
C ASP A 103 15.18 4.15 11.27
N GLY A 104 15.51 2.88 11.49
CA GLY A 104 14.98 1.75 10.73
C GLY A 104 15.41 1.72 9.25
N PRO A 105 14.82 0.83 8.44
CA PRO A 105 15.21 0.67 7.04
C PRO A 105 15.07 1.93 6.18
N ALA A 106 14.13 2.81 6.51
CA ALA A 106 13.91 4.07 5.80
C ALA A 106 14.75 5.24 6.34
N GLN A 107 15.70 5.02 7.26
CA GLN A 107 16.49 6.10 7.86
C GLN A 107 17.06 7.08 6.81
N GLY A 108 16.76 8.37 6.99
CA GLY A 108 17.19 9.45 6.11
C GLY A 108 16.33 9.64 4.85
N LEU A 109 15.37 8.74 4.58
CA LEU A 109 14.38 8.91 3.52
C LEU A 109 13.23 9.79 4.00
N THR A 110 12.70 10.62 3.11
CA THR A 110 11.48 11.41 3.37
C THR A 110 10.29 10.68 2.80
N ALA A 111 9.27 10.46 3.62
CA ALA A 111 8.03 9.82 3.24
C ALA A 111 7.25 10.69 2.25
N THR A 112 6.60 10.04 1.29
CA THR A 112 5.70 10.72 0.34
C THR A 112 4.27 10.72 0.90
N ASP A 113 3.68 11.90 1.09
CA ASP A 113 2.33 12.01 1.62
C ASP A 113 1.28 11.48 0.64
N VAL A 114 0.35 10.67 1.15
CA VAL A 114 -0.75 10.10 0.35
C VAL A 114 -1.76 11.16 -0.09
N GLY A 115 -1.79 12.33 0.55
CA GLY A 115 -2.64 13.47 0.15
C GLY A 115 -4.14 13.31 0.44
N VAL A 116 -4.54 12.19 1.05
CA VAL A 116 -5.89 11.86 1.50
C VAL A 116 -5.84 11.43 2.97
N ALA A 117 -6.99 11.45 3.63
CA ALA A 117 -7.05 11.14 5.05
C ALA A 117 -8.35 10.42 5.40
N GLU A 118 -8.24 9.55 6.39
CA GLU A 118 -9.31 9.09 7.24
C GLU A 118 -9.38 9.93 8.52
N ASP A 119 -10.58 10.03 9.08
CA ASP A 119 -10.89 10.85 10.25
C ASP A 119 -11.96 10.21 11.13
N ASP A 120 -12.34 10.89 12.22
CA ASP A 120 -13.37 10.43 13.16
C ASP A 120 -14.79 10.33 12.55
N SER A 121 -14.96 10.67 11.27
CA SER A 121 -16.21 10.49 10.51
C SER A 121 -16.13 9.36 9.47
N THR A 122 -14.95 8.79 9.24
CA THR A 122 -14.75 7.69 8.29
C THR A 122 -15.53 6.46 8.76
N PRO A 123 -16.43 5.89 7.94
CA PRO A 123 -17.17 4.68 8.32
C PRO A 123 -16.25 3.49 8.57
N VAL A 124 -16.61 2.62 9.51
CA VAL A 124 -15.98 1.30 9.64
C VAL A 124 -16.24 0.50 8.36
N GLY A 125 -15.21 -0.16 7.84
CA GLY A 125 -15.24 -0.87 6.56
C GLY A 125 -14.96 0.03 5.35
N ASN A 126 -14.50 1.27 5.58
CA ASN A 126 -13.94 2.11 4.54
C ASN A 126 -12.44 2.31 4.77
N SER A 127 -11.71 2.44 3.68
CA SER A 127 -10.24 2.56 3.62
C SER A 127 -9.82 3.62 2.61
N ILE A 128 -8.62 4.17 2.76
CA ILE A 128 -7.95 4.87 1.66
C ILE A 128 -7.25 3.86 0.76
N GLN A 129 -7.36 4.09 -0.55
CA GLN A 129 -7.04 3.08 -1.55
C GLN A 129 -6.53 3.71 -2.85
N ARG A 130 -5.67 3.00 -3.57
CA ARG A 130 -5.16 3.41 -4.88
C ARG A 130 -6.11 2.99 -5.99
N THR A 131 -6.53 3.94 -6.81
CA THR A 131 -7.28 3.64 -8.05
C THR A 131 -6.64 4.34 -9.24
N GLY A 132 -6.99 3.92 -10.46
CA GLY A 132 -6.40 4.49 -11.67
C GLY A 132 -6.20 3.46 -12.78
N ASN A 133 -5.45 3.86 -13.81
CA ASN A 133 -5.31 3.09 -15.04
C ASN A 133 -3.84 2.79 -15.33
N GLY A 134 -3.55 1.56 -15.74
CA GLY A 134 -2.20 1.10 -16.06
C GLY A 134 -1.30 1.20 -14.82
N THR A 135 -0.38 2.16 -14.84
CA THR A 135 0.55 2.43 -13.73
C THR A 135 0.35 3.82 -13.08
N ASP A 136 -0.62 4.63 -13.55
CA ASP A 136 -0.96 5.92 -12.91
C ASP A 136 -2.04 5.68 -11.84
N PHE A 137 -1.62 5.12 -10.71
CA PHE A 137 -2.47 4.95 -9.55
C PHE A 137 -2.35 6.13 -8.59
N ARG A 138 -3.48 6.58 -8.06
CA ARG A 138 -3.55 7.69 -7.10
C ARG A 138 -4.38 7.30 -5.90
N TRP A 139 -3.92 7.73 -4.73
CA TRP A 139 -4.67 7.61 -3.48
C TRP A 139 -6.01 8.34 -3.57
N GLN A 140 -7.06 7.63 -3.18
CA GLN A 140 -8.43 8.15 -3.10
C GLN A 140 -8.84 8.32 -1.64
N ALA A 141 -9.74 9.28 -1.40
CA ALA A 141 -10.42 9.44 -0.12
C ALA A 141 -11.18 8.16 0.25
N PRO A 142 -11.57 7.98 1.53
CA PRO A 142 -12.05 6.70 2.02
C PRO A 142 -13.26 6.16 1.25
N GLN A 143 -13.18 4.92 0.75
CA GLN A 143 -14.27 4.19 0.10
C GLN A 143 -14.41 2.79 0.73
N ALA A 144 -15.44 2.03 0.35
CA ALA A 144 -15.60 0.66 0.86
C ALA A 144 -14.33 -0.16 0.61
N GLU A 145 -13.86 -0.86 1.64
CA GLU A 145 -12.60 -1.61 1.59
C GLU A 145 -12.68 -2.82 0.64
N SER A 146 -11.53 -3.21 0.08
CA SER A 146 -11.39 -4.32 -0.88
C SER A 146 -10.40 -5.39 -0.43
N ARG A 147 -10.14 -5.49 0.87
CA ARG A 147 -9.23 -6.45 1.52
C ARG A 147 -9.00 -7.76 0.76
N GLY A 148 -7.76 -7.93 0.31
CA GLY A 148 -7.28 -9.13 -0.35
C GLY A 148 -7.73 -9.22 -1.80
N THR A 149 -8.22 -8.12 -2.36
CA THR A 149 -8.58 -7.98 -3.77
C THR A 149 -8.21 -6.60 -4.29
N LEU A 150 -7.98 -6.45 -5.59
CA LEU A 150 -7.68 -5.17 -6.20
C LEU A 150 -8.80 -4.15 -5.96
N ASN A 151 -8.39 -2.90 -5.72
CA ASN A 151 -9.31 -1.81 -5.45
C ASN A 151 -10.26 -1.61 -6.63
N PRO A 152 -11.54 -1.33 -6.37
CA PRO A 152 -12.49 -0.95 -7.42
C PRO A 152 -11.92 0.17 -8.30
N SER A 153 -12.01 0.01 -9.62
CA SER A 153 -11.47 0.96 -10.60
C SER A 153 -9.94 1.02 -10.69
N GLN A 154 -9.21 0.00 -10.23
CA GLN A 154 -7.87 -0.29 -10.74
C GLN A 154 -7.99 -1.01 -12.09
N LEU A 155 -7.75 -0.27 -13.17
CA LEU A 155 -7.72 -0.84 -14.52
C LEU A 155 -6.29 -1.25 -14.87
N ILE A 156 -6.04 -2.55 -14.87
CA ILE A 156 -4.76 -3.11 -15.34
C ILE A 156 -4.87 -3.37 -16.84
N TYR A 157 -3.95 -2.82 -17.63
CA TYR A 157 -3.86 -3.16 -19.05
C TYR A 157 -2.84 -4.28 -19.25
N PRO A 158 -3.11 -5.26 -20.13
CA PRO A 158 -2.06 -6.19 -20.53
C PRO A 158 -0.92 -5.40 -21.19
N ASP A 159 0.32 -5.85 -20.99
CA ASP A 159 1.47 -5.31 -21.72
C ASP A 159 1.12 -5.24 -23.21
N ALA A 160 1.15 -4.03 -23.78
CA ALA A 160 0.79 -3.82 -25.17
C ALA A 160 1.84 -4.49 -26.06
N TRP A 161 1.50 -5.65 -26.63
CA TRP A 161 2.27 -6.23 -27.73
C TRP A 161 2.01 -5.39 -28.97
N ILE A 162 3.04 -4.74 -29.51
CA ILE A 162 3.01 -4.27 -30.90
C ILE A 162 2.98 -5.52 -31.78
N ASN A 163 1.77 -5.93 -32.18
CA ASN A 163 1.61 -6.88 -33.28
C ASN A 163 1.53 -6.09 -34.57
N GLU A 164 2.63 -6.13 -35.33
CA GLU A 164 2.75 -5.75 -36.75
C GLU A 164 3.26 -4.32 -37.04
N PHE A 165 4.53 -4.25 -37.50
CA PHE A 165 5.00 -3.15 -38.33
C PHE A 165 4.80 -3.54 -39.79
N HIS A 166 3.86 -2.91 -40.49
CA HIS A 166 3.90 -2.86 -41.95
C HIS A 166 4.87 -1.76 -42.37
N TYR A 167 6.06 -2.16 -42.84
CA TYR A 167 6.88 -1.29 -43.68
C TYR A 167 6.46 -1.53 -45.13
N HIS A 168 6.04 -0.46 -45.81
CA HIS A 168 5.88 -0.41 -47.26
C HIS A 168 7.23 -0.21 -47.95
#